data_AF-A0A529JTI7-F1
#
_entry.id   AF-A0A529JTI7-F1
#
_cell.length_a   1.000
_cell.length_b   1.000
_cell.length_c   1.000
_cell.angle_alpha   90.00
_cell.angle_beta   90.00
_cell.angle_gamma   90.00
#
_symmetry.space_group_name_H-M   'P 1'
#
loop_
_entity.id
_entity.type
_entity.pdbx_description
1 polymer ?
#
loop_
_entity_poly.entity_id
_entity_poly.type
_entity_poly.pdbx_seq_one_letter_code
_entity_poly.pdbx_strand_id
1 'polypeptide(L)'
;TVINGGIINAYGTNARMGDGEWMVVEADESDGTFLKLPAEIAVVTNIDPEHLDHYGSFDKVREAFRLFVENVPFYGFGVMCTDHPEVQALVSRIEDRRVITYGENAQADVRF
;
A
#
# COMPACT_ATOMS: atom_id res chain seq x y z
N THR A 1 -5.96 9.01 14.09
CA THR A 1 -6.82 9.55 13.01
C THR A 1 -7.04 8.51 11.92
N VAL A 2 -8.17 8.55 11.21
CA VAL A 2 -8.47 7.67 10.06
C VAL A 2 -8.95 8.50 8.88
N ILE A 3 -8.44 8.21 7.67
CA ILE A 3 -8.85 8.81 6.40
C ILE A 3 -9.13 7.69 5.40
N ASN A 4 -10.28 7.74 4.73
CA ASN A 4 -10.68 6.83 3.67
C ASN A 4 -11.20 7.65 2.49
N GLY A 5 -10.95 7.22 1.25
CA GLY A 5 -11.47 7.84 0.03
C GLY A 5 -12.99 7.70 -0.10
N GLY A 6 -13.58 6.68 0.54
CA GLY A 6 -15.02 6.47 0.68
C GLY A 6 -15.61 6.90 2.03
N ILE A 7 -16.94 6.85 2.12
CA ILE A 7 -17.65 7.06 3.38
C ILE A 7 -17.51 5.80 4.24
N ILE A 8 -16.93 5.96 5.43
CA ILE A 8 -16.91 4.88 6.41
C ILE A 8 -18.29 4.79 7.05
N ASN A 9 -19.07 3.76 6.70
CA ASN A 9 -20.45 3.60 7.15
C ASN A 9 -20.61 3.63 8.69
N ALA A 10 -19.62 3.14 9.44
CA ALA A 10 -19.63 3.19 10.91
C ALA A 10 -19.48 4.61 11.49
N TYR A 11 -18.95 5.57 10.72
CA TYR A 11 -18.68 6.94 11.14
C TYR A 11 -19.54 7.99 10.42
N GLY A 12 -20.14 7.65 9.27
CA GLY A 12 -20.93 8.57 8.46
C GLY A 12 -20.08 9.67 7.79
N THR A 13 -18.75 9.58 7.86
CA THR A 13 -17.78 10.53 7.31
C THR A 13 -16.63 9.75 6.65
N ASN A 14 -15.88 10.42 5.78
CA ASN A 14 -14.67 9.89 5.13
C ASN A 14 -13.40 10.04 5.99
N ALA A 15 -13.47 10.87 7.04
CA ALA A 15 -12.38 11.07 7.98
C ALA A 15 -12.89 11.11 9.42
N ARG A 16 -12.10 10.52 10.31
CA ARG A 16 -12.29 10.61 11.76
C ARG A 16 -11.00 11.08 12.40
N MET A 17 -10.98 12.32 12.87
CA MET A 17 -9.90 12.80 13.72
C MET A 17 -9.86 11.99 15.02
N GLY A 18 -8.66 11.63 15.46
CA GLY A 18 -8.44 11.05 16.77
C GLY A 18 -7.16 11.62 17.36
N ASP A 19 -7.03 11.56 18.67
CA ASP A 19 -5.94 12.18 19.43
C ASP A 19 -4.69 11.29 19.57
N GLY A 20 -4.67 10.16 18.85
CA GLY A 20 -3.56 9.22 18.86
C GLY A 20 -2.41 9.67 17.95
N GLU A 21 -1.21 9.15 18.23
CA GLU A 21 0.01 9.42 17.47
C GLU A 21 -0.04 8.83 16.04
N TRP A 22 -0.88 7.83 15.83
CA TRP A 22 -1.00 7.12 14.55
C TRP A 22 -2.17 7.61 13.70
N MET A 23 -1.91 7.68 12.39
CA MET A 23 -2.92 7.88 11.37
C MET A 23 -2.97 6.67 10.44
N VAL A 24 -4.18 6.23 10.10
CA VAL A 24 -4.42 5.22 9.06
C VAL A 24 -5.09 5.91 7.88
N VAL A 25 -4.49 5.79 6.70
CA VAL A 25 -4.93 6.47 5.48
C VAL A 25 -5.07 5.44 4.37
N GLU A 26 -6.20 5.46 3.67
CA GLU A 26 -6.32 4.81 2.37
C GLU A 26 -5.50 5.58 1.35
N ALA A 27 -4.59 4.86 0.68
CA ALA A 27 -3.73 5.38 -0.36
C ALA A 27 -4.29 4.95 -1.72
N ASP A 28 -4.83 5.89 -2.47
CA ASP A 28 -5.42 5.68 -3.80
C ASP A 28 -4.37 6.01 -4.88
N GLU A 29 -4.11 5.07 -5.77
CA GLU A 29 -3.13 5.22 -6.85
C GLU A 29 -3.62 6.12 -7.99
N SER A 30 -4.91 6.41 -8.11
CA SER A 30 -5.54 6.96 -9.31
C SER A 30 -4.96 8.26 -9.86
N ASP A 31 -4.40 9.12 -9.02
CA ASP A 31 -3.82 10.42 -9.41
C ASP A 31 -2.32 10.56 -9.07
N GLY A 32 -1.70 9.48 -8.61
CA GLY A 32 -0.28 9.41 -8.23
C GLY A 32 0.08 10.17 -6.95
N THR A 33 -0.89 10.77 -6.24
CA THR A 33 -0.61 11.52 -5.01
C THR A 33 -0.22 10.62 -3.84
N PHE A 34 -0.58 9.34 -3.87
CA PHE A 34 -0.18 8.38 -2.84
C PHE A 34 1.35 8.27 -2.67
N LEU A 35 2.12 8.53 -3.73
CA LEU A 35 3.59 8.59 -3.67
C LEU A 35 4.13 9.69 -2.75
N LYS A 36 3.31 10.70 -2.45
CA LYS A 36 3.66 11.84 -1.61
C LYS A 36 3.26 11.65 -0.14
N LEU A 37 2.61 10.54 0.20
CA LEU A 37 2.22 10.24 1.58
C LEU A 37 3.48 9.92 2.40
N PRO A 38 3.75 10.64 3.50
CA PRO A 38 4.83 10.29 4.41
C PRO A 38 4.39 9.09 5.27
N ALA A 39 4.50 7.89 4.72
CA ALA A 39 4.12 6.66 5.39
C ALA A 39 5.31 6.01 6.11
N GLU A 40 5.14 5.68 7.39
CA GLU A 40 6.08 4.81 8.14
C GLU A 40 5.83 3.32 7.88
N ILE A 41 4.59 2.97 7.52
CA ILE A 41 4.15 1.62 7.21
C ILE A 41 3.32 1.67 5.94
N ALA A 42 3.75 0.93 4.91
CA ALA A 42 3.00 0.75 3.67
C ALA A 42 2.32 -0.62 3.67
N VAL A 43 1.04 -0.70 3.31
CA VAL A 43 0.33 -1.97 3.16
C VAL A 43 -0.13 -2.10 1.71
N VAL A 44 0.24 -3.18 1.05
CA VAL A 44 -0.16 -3.47 -0.34
C VAL A 44 -0.95 -4.77 -0.36
N THR A 45 -2.23 -4.65 -0.68
CA THR A 45 -3.22 -5.74 -0.70
C THR A 45 -3.26 -6.45 -2.05
N ASN A 46 -3.25 -5.69 -3.14
CA ASN A 46 -3.24 -6.14 -4.53
C ASN A 46 -2.66 -5.03 -5.43
N ILE A 47 -2.42 -5.34 -6.70
CA ILE A 47 -2.00 -4.37 -7.73
C ILE A 47 -2.68 -4.77 -9.03
N ASP A 48 -3.69 -4.02 -9.46
CA ASP A 48 -4.48 -4.29 -10.65
C ASP A 48 -4.22 -3.25 -11.76
N PRO A 49 -4.51 -3.57 -13.04
CA PRO A 49 -4.32 -2.67 -14.17
C PRO A 49 -5.43 -1.59 -14.24
N GLU A 50 -5.58 -0.83 -13.17
CA GLU A 50 -6.52 0.29 -13.05
C GLU A 50 -5.83 1.64 -13.33
N HIS A 51 -6.63 2.69 -13.55
CA HIS A 51 -6.14 4.06 -13.77
C HIS A 51 -5.10 4.22 -14.90
N LEU A 52 -5.19 3.36 -15.93
CA LEU A 52 -4.26 3.36 -17.06
C LEU A 52 -4.37 4.62 -17.93
N ASP A 53 -5.46 5.37 -17.82
CA ASP A 53 -5.60 6.72 -18.39
C ASP A 53 -4.65 7.73 -17.73
N HIS A 54 -4.36 7.56 -16.43
CA HIS A 54 -3.38 8.35 -15.71
C HIS A 54 -1.95 7.84 -15.94
N TYR A 55 -1.72 6.55 -15.72
CA TYR A 55 -0.37 5.98 -15.79
C TYR A 55 0.10 5.72 -17.22
N GLY A 56 -0.80 5.39 -18.15
CA GLY A 56 -0.50 5.05 -19.55
C GLY A 56 -0.12 3.59 -19.78
N SER A 57 0.40 2.87 -18.78
CA SER A 57 0.65 1.42 -18.87
C SER A 57 0.67 0.76 -17.49
N PHE A 58 0.42 -0.55 -17.45
CA PHE A 58 0.45 -1.30 -16.20
C PHE A 58 1.86 -1.38 -15.60
N ASP A 59 2.90 -1.35 -16.43
CA ASP A 59 4.29 -1.27 -15.93
C ASP A 59 4.56 0.01 -15.13
N LYS A 60 3.90 1.12 -15.47
CA LYS A 60 4.00 2.36 -14.70
C LYS A 60 3.20 2.29 -13.40
N VAL A 61 2.10 1.56 -13.36
CA VAL A 61 1.37 1.25 -12.10
C VAL A 61 2.27 0.43 -11.18
N ARG A 62 2.87 -0.65 -11.69
CA ARG A 62 3.84 -1.48 -10.93
C ARG A 62 4.99 -0.65 -10.37
N GLU A 63 5.55 0.25 -11.19
CA GLU A 63 6.61 1.15 -10.76
C GLU A 63 6.14 2.14 -9.68
N ALA A 64 4.92 2.65 -9.78
CA ALA A 64 4.34 3.51 -8.74
C ALA A 64 4.23 2.75 -7.41
N PHE A 65 3.73 1.51 -7.40
CA PHE A 65 3.69 0.70 -6.18
C PHE A 65 5.09 0.40 -5.62
N ARG A 66 6.09 0.19 -6.48
CA ARG A 66 7.50 0.06 -6.05
C ARG A 66 7.98 1.32 -5.33
N LEU A 67 7.79 2.49 -5.95
CA LEU A 67 8.18 3.76 -5.36
C LEU A 67 7.44 4.04 -4.04
N PHE A 68 6.17 3.67 -3.94
CA PHE A 68 5.40 3.81 -2.70
C PHE A 68 6.04 3.04 -1.54
N VAL A 69 6.41 1.77 -1.76
CA VAL A 69 7.08 0.96 -0.73
C VAL A 69 8.49 1.46 -0.45
N GLU A 70 9.24 1.90 -1.48
CA GLU A 70 10.60 2.43 -1.31
C GLU A 70 10.65 3.80 -0.61
N ASN A 71 9.56 4.58 -0.65
CA ASN A 71 9.44 5.85 0.05
C ASN A 71 9.26 5.69 1.57
N VAL A 72 8.94 4.48 2.06
CA VAL A 72 8.94 4.17 3.49
C VAL A 72 10.35 4.41 4.05
N PRO A 73 10.53 5.04 5.22
CA PRO A 73 11.85 5.24 5.80
C PRO A 73 12.52 3.91 6.18
N PHE A 74 13.85 3.90 6.32
CA PHE A 74 14.62 2.68 6.62
C PHE A 74 14.20 1.97 7.93
N TYR A 75 13.62 2.71 8.88
CA TYR A 75 13.10 2.19 10.15
C TYR A 75 11.63 1.73 10.07
N GLY A 76 10.96 2.02 8.96
CA GLY A 76 9.62 1.56 8.64
C GLY A 76 9.62 0.17 7.98
N PHE A 77 8.46 -0.25 7.48
CA PHE A 77 8.33 -1.52 6.76
C PHE A 77 7.13 -1.56 5.81
N GLY A 78 7.20 -2.44 4.81
CA GLY A 78 6.09 -2.80 3.93
C GLY A 78 5.39 -4.08 4.38
N VAL A 79 4.06 -4.11 4.31
CA VAL A 79 3.22 -5.30 4.54
C VAL A 79 2.61 -5.72 3.20
N MET A 80 2.96 -6.91 2.72
CA MET A 80 2.77 -7.30 1.32
C MET A 80 1.96 -8.59 1.21
N CYS A 81 0.82 -8.54 0.53
CA CYS A 81 -0.04 -9.70 0.28
C CYS A 81 0.58 -10.63 -0.78
N THR A 82 1.22 -11.72 -0.36
CA THR A 82 1.89 -12.65 -1.30
C THR A 82 0.95 -13.67 -1.94
N ASP A 83 -0.35 -13.58 -1.69
CA ASP A 83 -1.37 -14.30 -2.45
C ASP A 83 -1.65 -13.64 -3.80
N HIS A 84 -1.37 -12.33 -3.91
CA HIS A 84 -1.51 -11.59 -5.16
C HIS A 84 -0.22 -11.69 -6.00
N PRO A 85 -0.27 -12.17 -7.25
CA PRO A 85 0.93 -12.46 -8.04
C PRO A 85 1.78 -11.22 -8.33
N GLU A 86 1.16 -10.07 -8.59
CA GLU A 86 1.88 -8.81 -8.83
C GLU A 86 2.58 -8.28 -7.58
N VAL A 87 1.96 -8.47 -6.41
CA VAL A 87 2.55 -8.08 -5.13
C VAL A 87 3.69 -9.03 -4.78
N GLN A 88 3.51 -10.33 -5.00
CA GLN A 88 4.58 -11.32 -4.86
C GLN A 88 5.78 -11.01 -5.76
N ALA A 89 5.54 -10.62 -7.02
CA ALA A 89 6.59 -10.19 -7.94
C ALA A 89 7.25 -8.87 -7.51
N LEU A 90 6.50 -7.96 -6.89
CA LEU A 90 7.06 -6.72 -6.34
C LEU A 90 7.99 -7.00 -5.16
N VAL A 91 7.63 -7.91 -4.25
CA VAL A 91 8.45 -8.27 -3.08
C VAL A 91 9.89 -8.63 -3.47
N SER A 92 10.09 -9.36 -4.58
CA SER A 92 11.43 -9.74 -5.04
C SER A 92 12.27 -8.59 -5.60
N ARG A 93 11.68 -7.40 -5.79
CA ARG A 93 12.35 -6.20 -6.30
C ARG A 93 12.67 -5.17 -5.23
N ILE A 94 12.18 -5.36 -4.00
CA ILE A 94 12.42 -4.46 -2.87
C ILE A 94 13.71 -4.91 -2.17
N GLU A 95 14.76 -4.11 -2.28
CA GLU A 95 16.10 -4.48 -1.76
C GLU A 95 16.45 -3.83 -0.41
N ASP A 96 16.01 -2.58 -0.19
CA ASP A 96 16.48 -1.74 0.92
C ASP A 96 15.37 -1.43 1.95
N ARG A 97 14.28 -2.20 1.96
CA ARG A 97 13.19 -2.02 2.93
C ARG A 97 12.86 -3.33 3.61
N ARG A 98 12.52 -3.24 4.90
CA ARG A 98 11.96 -4.38 5.63
C ARG A 98 10.60 -4.69 5.05
N VAL A 99 10.40 -5.94 4.64
CA VAL A 99 9.13 -6.46 4.15
C VAL A 99 8.61 -7.52 5.13
N ILE A 100 7.32 -7.47 5.40
CA ILE A 100 6.56 -8.50 6.12
C ILE A 100 5.49 -8.98 5.16
N THR A 101 5.50 -10.27 4.85
CA THR A 101 4.57 -10.88 3.91
C THR A 101 3.38 -11.52 4.64
N TYR A 102 2.20 -11.45 4.02
CA TYR A 102 0.99 -12.09 4.55
C TYR A 102 0.17 -12.78 3.45
N GLY A 103 -0.60 -13.80 3.82
CA GLY A 103 -1.46 -14.55 2.90
C GLY A 103 -1.66 -16.02 3.28
N GLU A 104 -2.41 -16.76 2.48
CA GLU A 104 -2.50 -18.21 2.49
C GLU A 104 -1.20 -18.88 1.98
N ASN A 105 -0.38 -18.14 1.22
CA ASN A 105 0.92 -18.59 0.71
C ASN A 105 1.79 -19.19 1.82
N ALA A 106 2.29 -20.41 1.61
CA ALA A 106 3.07 -21.15 2.59
C ALA A 106 4.40 -20.48 2.95
N GLN A 107 4.90 -19.58 2.10
CA GLN A 107 6.12 -18.81 2.31
C GLN A 107 5.88 -17.46 3.01
N ALA A 108 4.64 -17.08 3.29
CA ALA A 108 4.33 -15.82 3.96
C ALA A 108 4.76 -15.84 5.43
N ASP A 109 5.22 -14.69 5.94
CA ASP A 109 5.61 -14.52 7.35
C ASP A 109 4.41 -14.66 8.28
N VAL A 110 3.24 -14.16 7.86
CA VAL A 110 1.97 -14.23 8.59
C VAL A 110 0.92 -14.93 7.74
N ARG A 111 0.24 -15.93 8.31
CA ARG A 111 -0.70 -16.79 7.58
C ARG A 111 -2.08 -16.77 8.22
N PHE A 112 -3.13 -16.94 7.41
CA PHE A 112 -4.52 -17.06 7.84
C PHE A 112 -5.26 -18.14 7.04
#